data_AF-A0A958NT93-F1
#
_entry.id   AF-A0A958NT93-F1
#
_cell.length_a   1.000
_cell.length_b   1.000
_cell.length_c   1.000
_cell.angle_alpha   90.00
_cell.angle_beta   90.00
_cell.angle_gamma   90.00
#
_symmetry.space_group_name_H-M   'P 1'
#
loop_
_entity.id
_entity.type
_entity.pdbx_description
1 polymer ?
#
loop_
_entity_poly.entity_id
_entity_poly.type
_entity_poly.pdbx_seq_one_letter_code
_entity_poly.pdbx_strand_id
1 'polypeptide(L)'
;MNRTPIFIIALGGLVCRSIFGMILSTQSVQAQLDSAVSVVELRVESKWAEEDPTFGFRWTAVARVVRVIEEHPDGRPLPDAGDTIRMHGIGGEANGVGALLSGYPRPFVGKRYRAYLQRDGSDYGIAGFEAGLVLLGGERQYSRNRTDGSDGSGSGPFLRWDPNYFPIPYFVSAPTFSGMGTFVPSIIASFNTWASVSGSAVSFVGMGCSSSTDNQNDGINNVIFEASNWPFETSVIAITRNFFISGDSPNAGMILDSDIIFNGVNHSFTASNEAGKFDVQNIMTHEIGHLLGLGHEVSPEDTDATMHAMAVPLETKKRDLATNDINGIRAAYPGVSSLGASFNLSCDISSTASCAATHRPCGSARSLIPVILFLAGLIGLGRVSPYLRRAT
;
A
#
# COMPACT_ATOMS: atom_id res chain seq x y z
N MET A 1 29.23 63.07 -22.70
CA MET A 1 27.80 62.70 -22.90
C MET A 1 27.70 61.19 -22.86
N ASN A 2 26.91 60.68 -21.91
CA ASN A 2 26.76 59.28 -21.54
C ASN A 2 26.36 58.36 -22.71
N ARG A 3 27.04 57.22 -22.83
CA ARG A 3 26.43 55.99 -23.36
C ARG A 3 26.86 54.80 -22.50
N THR A 4 25.88 54.28 -21.78
CA THR A 4 25.87 53.07 -20.96
C THR A 4 26.15 51.82 -21.82
N PRO A 5 26.96 50.85 -21.39
CA PRO A 5 26.94 49.52 -21.97
C PRO A 5 25.85 48.66 -21.30
N ILE A 6 25.08 47.98 -22.14
CA ILE A 6 24.05 47.01 -21.76
C ILE A 6 24.75 45.73 -21.27
N PHE A 7 24.53 45.35 -20.02
CA PHE A 7 24.86 44.02 -19.51
C PHE A 7 23.75 43.05 -19.95
N ILE A 8 24.10 42.09 -20.81
CA ILE A 8 23.29 40.90 -21.02
C ILE A 8 23.63 39.94 -19.88
N ILE A 9 22.74 39.83 -18.91
CA ILE A 9 22.78 38.77 -17.90
C ILE A 9 22.18 37.52 -18.57
N ALA A 10 23.02 36.52 -18.82
CA ALA A 10 22.56 35.20 -19.24
C ALA A 10 21.85 34.51 -18.06
N LEU A 11 20.55 34.23 -18.22
CA LEU A 11 19.81 33.31 -17.35
C LEU A 11 20.40 31.91 -17.50
N GLY A 12 21.16 31.46 -16.50
CA GLY A 12 21.54 30.06 -16.32
C GLY A 12 20.80 29.49 -15.12
N GLY A 13 19.58 29.02 -15.31
CA GLY A 13 18.79 28.38 -14.26
C GLY A 13 17.78 27.38 -14.86
N LEU A 14 17.65 26.23 -14.19
CA LEU A 14 16.73 25.12 -14.47
C LEU A 14 17.10 24.15 -15.60
N VAL A 15 18.06 23.25 -15.34
CA VAL A 15 17.98 21.85 -15.88
C VAL A 15 18.58 20.81 -14.91
N CYS A 16 19.43 21.19 -13.95
CA CYS A 16 20.27 20.22 -13.24
C CYS A 16 19.70 19.55 -11.96
N ARG A 17 18.48 19.89 -11.50
CA ARG A 17 17.99 19.45 -10.17
C ARG A 17 16.99 18.29 -10.17
N SER A 18 16.15 18.18 -11.18
CA SER A 18 15.18 17.08 -11.32
C SER A 18 15.84 15.74 -11.68
N ILE A 19 16.98 15.78 -12.37
CA ILE A 19 17.75 14.59 -12.75
C ILE A 19 18.33 13.90 -11.51
N PHE A 20 18.83 14.66 -10.52
CA PHE A 20 19.52 14.10 -9.35
C PHE A 20 18.58 13.37 -8.38
N GLY A 21 17.33 13.85 -8.24
CA GLY A 21 16.30 13.17 -7.43
C GLY A 21 15.88 11.84 -8.07
N MET A 22 15.56 11.84 -9.37
CA MET A 22 15.20 10.63 -10.13
C MET A 22 16.31 9.59 -10.10
N ILE A 23 17.58 10.04 -10.16
CA ILE A 23 18.75 9.17 -10.01
C ILE A 23 18.74 8.45 -8.65
N LEU A 24 18.37 9.09 -7.54
CA LEU A 24 18.45 8.48 -6.21
C LEU A 24 17.39 7.38 -5.96
N SER A 25 16.14 7.56 -6.40
CA SER A 25 15.10 6.53 -6.25
C SER A 25 15.26 5.39 -7.24
N THR A 26 15.67 5.69 -8.48
CA THR A 26 16.02 4.65 -9.45
C THR A 26 17.25 3.87 -8.98
N GLN A 27 18.23 4.51 -8.36
CA GLN A 27 19.38 3.83 -7.75
C GLN A 27 19.00 2.96 -6.56
N SER A 28 18.05 3.34 -5.72
CA SER A 28 17.66 2.50 -4.58
C SER A 28 16.94 1.23 -5.01
N VAL A 29 16.01 1.33 -5.97
CA VAL A 29 15.34 0.16 -6.56
C VAL A 29 16.32 -0.68 -7.37
N GLN A 30 17.20 -0.05 -8.15
CA GLN A 30 18.23 -0.78 -8.89
C GLN A 30 19.17 -1.52 -7.94
N ALA A 31 19.61 -0.90 -6.84
CA ALA A 31 20.45 -1.57 -5.84
C ALA A 31 19.76 -2.78 -5.20
N GLN A 32 18.43 -2.76 -5.06
CA GLN A 32 17.67 -3.91 -4.59
C GLN A 32 17.59 -5.00 -5.66
N LEU A 33 17.34 -4.65 -6.92
CA LEU A 33 17.38 -5.61 -8.03
C LEU A 33 18.77 -6.25 -8.16
N ASP A 34 19.84 -5.47 -7.97
CA ASP A 34 21.23 -5.91 -8.01
C ASP A 34 21.60 -6.82 -6.81
N SER A 35 20.76 -6.88 -5.78
CA SER A 35 20.94 -7.82 -4.66
C SER A 35 20.44 -9.24 -4.97
N ALA A 36 19.77 -9.44 -6.12
CA ALA A 36 19.32 -10.74 -6.57
C ALA A 36 20.52 -11.67 -6.83
N VAL A 37 20.42 -12.92 -6.36
CA VAL A 37 21.43 -13.96 -6.63
C VAL A 37 21.25 -14.60 -8.00
N SER A 38 20.07 -14.46 -8.60
CA SER A 38 19.79 -14.89 -9.96
C SER A 38 18.59 -14.16 -10.53
N VAL A 39 18.63 -13.86 -11.83
CA VAL A 39 17.48 -13.40 -12.59
C VAL A 39 17.05 -14.55 -13.49
N VAL A 40 15.81 -14.99 -13.32
CA VAL A 40 15.26 -16.12 -14.09
C VAL A 40 13.99 -15.74 -14.80
N GLU A 41 13.69 -16.46 -15.87
CA GLU A 41 12.34 -16.56 -16.35
C GLU A 41 11.69 -17.80 -15.75
N LEU A 42 10.53 -17.64 -15.12
CA LEU A 42 9.81 -18.74 -14.47
C LEU A 42 8.34 -18.79 -14.87
N ARG A 43 7.71 -19.94 -14.66
CA ARG A 43 6.26 -20.13 -14.72
C ARG A 43 5.76 -20.61 -13.38
N VAL A 44 4.76 -19.92 -12.83
CA VAL A 44 4.14 -20.29 -11.56
C VAL A 44 3.23 -21.49 -11.78
N GLU A 45 3.49 -22.59 -11.06
CA GLU A 45 2.73 -23.85 -11.16
C GLU A 45 1.64 -23.93 -10.08
N SER A 46 1.92 -23.46 -8.87
CA SER A 46 0.94 -23.37 -7.79
C SER A 46 1.28 -22.25 -6.81
N LYS A 47 0.29 -21.83 -6.03
CA LYS A 47 0.42 -20.81 -4.99
C LYS A 47 -0.59 -21.07 -3.87
N TRP A 48 -0.20 -20.79 -2.63
CA TRP A 48 -1.09 -20.72 -1.48
C TRP A 48 -0.60 -19.63 -0.52
N ALA A 49 -1.44 -19.26 0.44
CA ALA A 49 -1.05 -18.35 1.50
C ALA A 49 -1.44 -18.90 2.87
N GLU A 50 -0.66 -18.50 3.87
CA GLU A 50 -0.84 -18.88 5.27
C GLU A 50 -0.88 -17.60 6.12
N GLU A 51 -1.57 -17.67 7.25
CA GLU A 51 -1.63 -16.54 8.19
C GLU A 51 -0.24 -16.22 8.74
N ASP A 52 0.09 -14.94 8.76
CA ASP A 52 1.32 -14.41 9.32
C ASP A 52 0.97 -13.32 10.35
N PRO A 53 1.48 -13.39 11.58
CA PRO A 53 1.11 -12.45 12.63
C PRO A 53 1.59 -11.02 12.37
N THR A 54 2.61 -10.82 11.53
CA THR A 54 3.19 -9.52 11.19
C THR A 54 2.58 -8.94 9.92
N PHE A 55 2.42 -9.76 8.89
CA PHE A 55 2.00 -9.32 7.56
C PHE A 55 0.59 -9.76 7.18
N GLY A 56 -0.12 -10.42 8.09
CA GLY A 56 -1.47 -10.98 7.91
C GLY A 56 -1.43 -12.27 7.12
N PHE A 57 -0.77 -12.24 5.97
CA PHE A 57 -0.50 -13.43 5.19
C PHE A 57 0.91 -13.43 4.61
N ARG A 58 1.45 -14.62 4.40
CA ARG A 58 2.57 -14.87 3.48
C ARG A 58 2.12 -15.84 2.41
N TRP A 59 2.47 -15.55 1.16
CA TRP A 59 2.26 -16.48 0.07
C TRP A 59 3.51 -17.33 -0.15
N THR A 60 3.28 -18.58 -0.55
CA THR A 60 4.30 -19.47 -1.12
C THR A 60 3.86 -19.85 -2.52
N ALA A 61 4.78 -19.77 -3.48
CA ALA A 61 4.57 -20.18 -4.85
C ALA A 61 5.59 -21.23 -5.26
N VAL A 62 5.13 -22.28 -5.94
CA VAL A 62 6.01 -23.24 -6.62
C VAL A 62 6.08 -22.81 -8.08
N ALA A 63 7.30 -22.65 -8.58
CA ALA A 63 7.53 -22.21 -9.95
C ALA A 63 8.57 -23.07 -10.65
N ARG A 64 8.34 -23.31 -11.95
CA ARG A 64 9.31 -23.94 -12.83
C ARG A 64 10.17 -22.87 -13.49
N VAL A 65 11.48 -23.00 -13.36
CA VAL A 65 12.45 -22.16 -14.07
C VAL A 65 12.43 -22.56 -15.55
N VAL A 66 12.07 -21.61 -16.39
CA VAL A 66 12.03 -21.78 -17.85
C VAL A 66 13.43 -21.62 -18.43
N ARG A 67 14.15 -20.59 -17.96
CA ARG A 67 15.56 -20.35 -18.31
C ARG A 67 16.17 -19.37 -17.32
N VAL A 68 17.48 -19.47 -17.18
CA VAL A 68 18.29 -18.49 -16.45
C VAL A 68 18.58 -17.30 -17.38
N ILE A 69 18.44 -16.08 -16.87
CA ILE A 69 18.76 -14.83 -17.59
C ILE A 69 20.13 -14.34 -17.14
N GLU A 70 20.34 -14.31 -15.82
CA GLU A 70 21.54 -13.77 -15.18
C GLU A 70 21.82 -14.52 -13.87
N GLU A 71 23.09 -14.66 -13.53
CA GLU A 71 23.54 -15.31 -12.29
C GLU A 71 24.52 -14.41 -11.56
N HIS A 72 24.32 -14.29 -10.25
CA HIS A 72 25.14 -13.49 -9.35
C HIS A 72 25.62 -14.43 -8.24
N PRO A 73 26.67 -15.25 -8.50
CA PRO A 73 27.01 -16.35 -7.62
C PRO A 73 27.44 -15.89 -6.22
N ASP A 74 26.81 -16.46 -5.19
CA ASP A 74 27.12 -16.23 -3.77
C ASP A 74 27.84 -17.43 -3.12
N GLY A 75 28.30 -18.38 -3.95
CA GLY A 75 28.92 -19.63 -3.50
C GLY A 75 27.95 -20.73 -3.07
N ARG A 76 26.64 -20.50 -3.18
CA ARG A 76 25.60 -21.52 -2.98
C ARG A 76 24.98 -21.92 -4.32
N PRO A 77 24.39 -23.12 -4.44
CA PRO A 77 23.69 -23.53 -5.65
C PRO A 77 22.64 -22.50 -6.10
N LEU A 78 22.63 -22.21 -7.40
CA LEU A 78 21.65 -21.36 -8.08
C LEU A 78 20.69 -22.26 -8.87
N PRO A 79 19.48 -21.77 -9.19
CA PRO A 79 18.51 -22.58 -9.89
C PRO A 79 18.82 -22.68 -11.39
N ASP A 80 18.70 -23.89 -11.94
CA ASP A 80 18.93 -24.17 -13.36
C ASP A 80 17.62 -24.20 -14.17
N ALA A 81 17.75 -24.14 -15.50
CA ALA A 81 16.60 -24.32 -16.39
C ALA A 81 15.98 -25.71 -16.21
N GLY A 82 14.66 -25.76 -15.96
CA GLY A 82 13.93 -26.99 -15.70
C GLY A 82 13.70 -27.26 -14.21
N ASP A 83 14.44 -26.60 -13.31
CA ASP A 83 14.26 -26.74 -11.87
C ASP A 83 12.89 -26.26 -11.41
N THR A 84 12.43 -26.86 -10.32
CA THR A 84 11.28 -26.39 -9.57
C THR A 84 11.77 -25.73 -8.29
N ILE A 85 11.47 -24.45 -8.14
CA ILE A 85 11.82 -23.64 -6.96
C ILE A 85 10.59 -23.28 -6.15
N ARG A 86 10.81 -22.96 -4.88
CA ARG A 86 9.82 -22.28 -4.03
C ARG A 86 10.19 -20.82 -3.88
N MET A 87 9.18 -19.98 -3.92
CA MET A 87 9.30 -18.55 -3.66
C MET A 87 8.32 -18.12 -2.58
N HIS A 88 8.72 -17.15 -1.77
CA HIS A 88 7.90 -16.56 -0.73
C HIS A 88 7.76 -15.05 -0.91
N GLY A 89 6.68 -14.51 -0.37
CA GLY A 89 6.48 -13.08 -0.19
C GLY A 89 5.34 -12.81 0.76
N ILE A 90 5.07 -11.53 0.98
CA ILE A 90 4.05 -11.09 1.94
C ILE A 90 2.73 -10.76 1.24
N GLY A 91 1.65 -10.79 2.02
CA GLY A 91 0.27 -10.75 1.52
C GLY A 91 -0.19 -12.10 0.99
N GLY A 92 -1.36 -12.11 0.36
CA GLY A 92 -1.99 -13.33 -0.13
C GLY A 92 -3.43 -13.47 0.34
N GLU A 93 -4.02 -14.61 0.05
CA GLU A 93 -5.44 -14.89 0.25
C GLU A 93 -5.61 -16.27 0.89
N ALA A 94 -6.28 -16.32 2.05
CA ALA A 94 -6.63 -17.55 2.75
C ALA A 94 -7.92 -17.37 3.54
N ASN A 95 -8.67 -18.45 3.73
CA ASN A 95 -9.88 -18.48 4.56
C ASN A 95 -10.95 -17.41 4.20
N GLY A 96 -11.04 -17.04 2.92
CA GLY A 96 -12.01 -16.04 2.43
C GLY A 96 -11.63 -14.58 2.71
N VAL A 97 -10.44 -14.33 3.25
CA VAL A 97 -9.85 -13.00 3.45
C VAL A 97 -8.55 -12.92 2.64
N GLY A 98 -8.18 -11.70 2.24
CA GLY A 98 -6.89 -11.42 1.66
C GLY A 98 -6.26 -10.18 2.29
N ALA A 99 -4.94 -10.11 2.23
CA ALA A 99 -4.18 -8.89 2.51
C ALA A 99 -3.30 -8.56 1.31
N LEU A 100 -3.32 -7.29 0.91
CA LEU A 100 -2.46 -6.74 -0.12
C LEU A 100 -1.68 -5.57 0.48
N LEU A 101 -0.37 -5.58 0.27
CA LEU A 101 0.52 -4.48 0.62
C LEU A 101 0.97 -3.83 -0.69
N SER A 102 0.83 -2.50 -0.80
CA SER A 102 1.19 -1.78 -2.01
C SER A 102 2.66 -2.04 -2.41
N GLY A 103 2.89 -2.13 -3.72
CA GLY A 103 4.22 -2.40 -4.30
C GLY A 103 4.79 -3.81 -4.09
N TYR A 104 4.23 -4.64 -3.20
CA TYR A 104 4.75 -5.99 -2.99
C TYR A 104 4.31 -6.97 -4.10
N PRO A 105 5.23 -7.81 -4.59
CA PRO A 105 4.94 -8.71 -5.69
C PRO A 105 3.96 -9.81 -5.27
N ARG A 106 2.95 -10.06 -6.11
CA ARG A 106 2.05 -11.20 -5.99
C ARG A 106 2.02 -12.01 -7.29
N PRO A 107 2.65 -13.19 -7.35
CA PRO A 107 2.57 -14.05 -8.52
C PRO A 107 1.15 -14.59 -8.70
N PHE A 108 0.79 -14.89 -9.94
CA PHE A 108 -0.43 -15.60 -10.31
C PHE A 108 -0.10 -16.94 -10.97
N VAL A 109 -0.91 -17.94 -10.65
CA VAL A 109 -0.79 -19.31 -11.16
C VAL A 109 -0.92 -19.31 -12.68
N GLY A 110 -0.06 -20.10 -13.33
CA GLY A 110 -0.02 -20.26 -14.78
C GLY A 110 0.67 -19.13 -15.55
N LYS A 111 0.97 -17.99 -14.90
CA LYS A 111 1.67 -16.86 -15.53
C LYS A 111 3.18 -17.05 -15.55
N ARG A 112 3.83 -16.34 -16.48
CA ARG A 112 5.30 -16.29 -16.62
C ARG A 112 5.83 -14.96 -16.14
N TYR A 113 6.97 -14.98 -15.48
CA TYR A 113 7.62 -13.79 -14.95
C TYR A 113 9.10 -13.80 -15.25
N ARG A 114 9.67 -12.60 -15.44
CA ARG A 114 11.08 -12.36 -15.12
C ARG A 114 11.14 -12.08 -13.61
N ALA A 115 11.87 -12.91 -12.89
CA ALA A 115 11.97 -12.85 -11.44
C ALA A 115 13.43 -12.59 -11.01
N TYR A 116 13.62 -11.59 -10.16
CA TYR A 116 14.86 -11.27 -9.47
C TYR A 116 14.84 -11.99 -8.12
N LEU A 117 15.56 -13.11 -8.04
CA LEU A 117 15.51 -14.01 -6.90
C LEU A 117 16.52 -13.56 -5.84
N GLN A 118 16.07 -13.34 -4.60
CA GLN A 118 16.95 -13.19 -3.43
C GLN A 118 16.87 -14.44 -2.55
N ARG A 119 17.89 -14.67 -1.72
CA ARG A 119 17.90 -15.80 -0.79
C ARG A 119 16.84 -15.64 0.29
N ASP A 120 16.10 -16.71 0.56
CA ASP A 120 15.23 -16.84 1.73
C ASP A 120 15.34 -18.26 2.29
N GLY A 121 16.33 -18.49 3.16
CA GLY A 121 16.64 -19.82 3.65
C GLY A 121 17.09 -20.77 2.53
N SER A 122 16.34 -21.85 2.33
CA SER A 122 16.51 -22.80 1.21
C SER A 122 15.74 -22.40 -0.05
N ASP A 123 14.82 -21.44 0.09
CA ASP A 123 13.87 -21.02 -0.91
C ASP A 123 14.28 -19.60 -1.37
N TYR A 124 13.40 -18.91 -2.10
CA TYR A 124 13.70 -17.60 -2.66
C TYR A 124 12.67 -16.54 -2.27
N GLY A 125 13.12 -15.33 -2.01
CA GLY A 125 12.28 -14.13 -2.04
C GLY A 125 12.36 -13.46 -3.41
N ILE A 126 11.62 -12.37 -3.58
CA ILE A 126 11.75 -11.47 -4.72
C ILE A 126 12.50 -10.22 -4.28
N ALA A 127 13.57 -9.87 -4.99
CA ALA A 127 14.34 -8.66 -4.75
C ALA A 127 13.72 -7.46 -5.48
N GLY A 128 13.67 -6.28 -4.85
CA GLY A 128 13.25 -5.05 -5.54
C GLY A 128 11.74 -4.97 -5.82
N PHE A 129 10.91 -5.44 -4.88
CA PHE A 129 9.46 -5.24 -4.91
C PHE A 129 8.78 -5.76 -6.19
N GLU A 130 7.74 -5.09 -6.66
CA GLU A 130 7.08 -5.36 -7.92
C GLU A 130 8.00 -5.28 -9.13
N ALA A 131 9.07 -4.47 -9.09
CA ALA A 131 10.06 -4.40 -10.16
C ALA A 131 10.85 -5.72 -10.28
N GLY A 132 10.93 -6.48 -9.18
CA GLY A 132 11.55 -7.78 -9.09
C GLY A 132 10.75 -8.93 -9.69
N LEU A 133 9.45 -8.74 -9.95
CA LEU A 133 8.58 -9.80 -10.48
C LEU A 133 7.75 -9.28 -11.66
N VAL A 134 8.40 -9.22 -12.82
CA VAL A 134 7.83 -8.62 -14.03
C VAL A 134 7.04 -9.64 -14.82
N LEU A 135 5.72 -9.42 -14.96
CA LEU A 135 4.84 -10.28 -15.76
C LEU A 135 5.26 -10.26 -17.24
N LEU A 136 5.37 -11.44 -17.85
CA LEU A 136 5.71 -11.59 -19.26
C LEU A 136 4.45 -11.89 -20.09
N GLY A 137 4.26 -11.15 -21.19
CA GLY A 137 3.21 -11.43 -22.17
C GLY A 137 1.80 -10.97 -21.79
N GLY A 138 1.68 -9.94 -20.94
CA GLY A 138 0.41 -9.28 -20.64
C GLY A 138 0.57 -7.77 -20.47
N GLU A 139 -0.48 -7.02 -20.77
CA GLU A 139 -0.57 -5.58 -20.48
C GLU A 139 -1.41 -5.38 -19.22
N ARG A 140 -0.91 -4.58 -18.27
CA ARG A 140 -1.68 -4.18 -17.09
C ARG A 140 -2.51 -2.94 -17.46
N GLN A 141 -3.72 -3.15 -17.99
CA GLN A 141 -4.62 -2.04 -18.30
C GLN A 141 -5.12 -1.39 -17.00
N TYR A 142 -4.92 -0.08 -16.86
CA TYR A 142 -5.36 0.76 -15.74
C TYR A 142 -5.06 0.12 -14.38
N SER A 143 -3.86 0.36 -13.85
CA SER A 143 -3.36 -0.35 -12.68
C SER A 143 -4.36 -0.34 -11.53
N ARG A 144 -5.06 -1.46 -11.36
CA ARG A 144 -5.98 -1.73 -10.27
C ARG A 144 -5.56 -3.05 -9.65
N ASN A 145 -5.53 -3.05 -8.33
CA ASN A 145 -5.28 -4.26 -7.59
C ASN A 145 -6.51 -5.16 -7.70
N ARG A 146 -6.29 -6.47 -7.76
CA ARG A 146 -7.34 -7.47 -7.86
C ARG A 146 -7.02 -8.68 -7.01
N THR A 147 -8.05 -9.44 -6.66
CA THR A 147 -7.88 -10.71 -5.96
C THR A 147 -7.18 -11.74 -6.86
N ASP A 148 -6.60 -12.76 -6.25
CA ASP A 148 -5.94 -13.88 -6.91
C ASP A 148 -6.96 -14.70 -7.74
N GLY A 149 -8.26 -14.61 -7.41
CA GLY A 149 -9.30 -15.52 -7.90
C GLY A 149 -9.21 -16.88 -7.19
N SER A 150 -10.24 -17.70 -7.30
CA SER A 150 -10.30 -19.00 -6.59
C SER A 150 -9.28 -20.03 -7.05
N ASP A 151 -8.73 -19.87 -8.25
CA ASP A 151 -7.67 -20.72 -8.81
C ASP A 151 -6.27 -20.09 -8.75
N GLY A 152 -6.16 -18.88 -8.19
CA GLY A 152 -4.90 -18.14 -8.11
C GLY A 152 -4.43 -17.54 -9.44
N SER A 153 -5.24 -17.57 -10.51
CA SER A 153 -4.85 -17.14 -11.87
C SER A 153 -4.74 -15.62 -12.06
N GLY A 154 -5.17 -14.85 -11.07
CA GLY A 154 -5.30 -13.39 -11.14
C GLY A 154 -6.49 -12.94 -11.99
N SER A 155 -7.50 -13.80 -12.15
CA SER A 155 -8.75 -13.48 -12.86
C SER A 155 -9.85 -12.94 -11.94
N GLY A 156 -9.60 -12.89 -10.63
CA GLY A 156 -10.56 -12.41 -9.64
C GLY A 156 -10.92 -10.93 -9.75
N PRO A 157 -11.99 -10.47 -9.07
CA PRO A 157 -12.47 -9.10 -9.15
C PRO A 157 -11.43 -8.07 -8.65
N PHE A 158 -11.54 -6.84 -9.14
CA PHE A 158 -10.75 -5.71 -8.64
C PHE A 158 -11.13 -5.35 -7.20
N LEU A 159 -10.14 -4.87 -6.46
CA LEU A 159 -10.32 -4.32 -5.13
C LEU A 159 -11.17 -3.04 -5.22
N ARG A 160 -12.18 -2.93 -4.35
CA ARG A 160 -13.04 -1.76 -4.24
C ARG A 160 -13.67 -1.65 -2.85
N TRP A 161 -13.92 -0.43 -2.40
CA TRP A 161 -14.90 -0.19 -1.33
C TRP A 161 -16.32 -0.44 -1.85
N ASP A 162 -17.21 -0.92 -0.99
CA ASP A 162 -18.64 -0.96 -1.31
C ASP A 162 -19.22 0.46 -1.18
N PRO A 163 -19.77 1.05 -2.27
CA PRO A 163 -20.31 2.41 -2.26
C PRO A 163 -21.44 2.64 -1.26
N ASN A 164 -22.12 1.58 -0.78
CA ASN A 164 -23.15 1.71 0.25
C ASN A 164 -22.60 2.15 1.61
N TYR A 165 -21.29 2.03 1.83
CA TYR A 165 -20.60 2.43 3.07
C TYR A 165 -19.81 3.73 2.90
N PHE A 166 -20.09 4.52 1.86
CA PHE A 166 -19.56 5.87 1.75
C PHE A 166 -20.27 6.82 2.72
N PRO A 167 -19.55 7.79 3.32
CA PRO A 167 -18.12 8.10 3.12
C PRO A 167 -17.18 7.12 3.86
N ILE A 168 -16.01 6.84 3.28
CA ILE A 168 -14.99 5.98 3.89
C ILE A 168 -14.41 6.69 5.13
N PRO A 169 -14.51 6.11 6.34
CA PRO A 169 -13.92 6.71 7.53
C PRO A 169 -12.41 6.56 7.52
N TYR A 170 -11.68 7.55 8.06
CA TYR A 170 -10.24 7.42 8.31
C TYR A 170 -9.84 8.10 9.62
N PHE A 171 -8.75 7.62 10.22
CA PHE A 171 -8.20 8.11 11.48
C PHE A 171 -6.72 8.46 11.34
N VAL A 172 -6.20 9.29 12.24
CA VAL A 172 -4.76 9.52 12.40
C VAL A 172 -4.31 8.92 13.73
N SER A 173 -3.31 8.05 13.72
CA SER A 173 -2.77 7.45 14.93
C SER A 173 -2.05 8.48 15.79
N ALA A 174 -2.70 8.96 16.86
CA ALA A 174 -2.10 9.96 17.75
C ALA A 174 -0.77 9.51 18.38
N PRO A 175 -0.61 8.25 18.84
CA PRO A 175 0.64 7.80 19.43
C PRO A 175 1.84 7.89 18.47
N THR A 176 1.62 7.65 17.17
CA THR A 176 2.70 7.64 16.17
C THR A 176 2.99 9.01 15.56
N PHE A 177 2.01 9.91 15.57
CA PHE A 177 2.14 11.28 15.05
C PHE A 177 2.47 12.35 16.12
N SER A 178 2.82 11.94 17.34
CA SER A 178 3.12 12.88 18.43
C SER A 178 4.16 13.93 18.04
N GLY A 179 3.81 15.22 18.16
CA GLY A 179 4.69 16.34 17.78
C GLY A 179 4.73 16.64 16.27
N MET A 180 3.95 15.93 15.44
CA MET A 180 3.90 16.09 13.98
C MET A 180 2.62 16.82 13.52
N GLY A 181 2.09 17.73 14.33
CA GLY A 181 0.87 18.49 14.02
C GLY A 181 0.88 19.26 12.70
N THR A 182 2.05 19.59 12.18
CA THR A 182 2.21 20.23 10.87
C THR A 182 1.86 19.31 9.69
N PHE A 183 1.78 17.98 9.90
CA PHE A 183 1.44 17.01 8.85
C PHE A 183 -0.08 16.86 8.66
N VAL A 184 -0.90 17.15 9.68
CA VAL A 184 -2.37 16.99 9.62
C VAL A 184 -3.01 17.71 8.42
N PRO A 185 -2.66 18.98 8.11
CA PRO A 185 -3.21 19.65 6.94
C PRO A 185 -2.85 18.96 5.61
N SER A 186 -1.65 18.37 5.52
CA SER A 186 -1.22 17.62 4.33
C SER A 186 -2.02 16.32 4.16
N ILE A 187 -2.30 15.61 5.26
CA ILE A 187 -3.16 14.42 5.26
C ILE A 187 -4.57 14.78 4.76
N ILE A 188 -5.18 15.83 5.32
CA ILE A 188 -6.52 16.30 4.92
C ILE A 188 -6.54 16.69 3.43
N ALA A 189 -5.54 17.45 2.98
CA ALA A 189 -5.44 17.87 1.57
C ALA A 189 -5.35 16.67 0.61
N SER A 190 -4.70 15.59 1.03
CA SER A 190 -4.54 14.37 0.22
C SER A 190 -5.88 13.63 0.03
N PHE A 191 -6.69 13.47 1.09
CA PHE A 191 -8.04 12.92 0.97
C PHE A 191 -8.96 13.83 0.14
N ASN A 192 -8.84 15.16 0.31
CA ASN A 192 -9.60 16.13 -0.48
C ASN A 192 -9.28 16.05 -1.97
N THR A 193 -8.04 15.74 -2.33
CA THR A 193 -7.59 15.61 -3.72
C THR A 193 -8.39 14.53 -4.46
N TRP A 194 -8.57 13.36 -3.85
CA TRP A 194 -9.39 12.28 -4.40
C TRP A 194 -10.90 12.54 -4.31
N ALA A 195 -11.38 13.12 -3.19
CA ALA A 195 -12.80 13.44 -2.99
C ALA A 195 -13.32 14.52 -3.97
N SER A 196 -12.43 15.37 -4.50
CA SER A 196 -12.78 16.48 -5.39
C SER A 196 -12.90 16.06 -6.86
N VAL A 197 -12.66 14.78 -7.19
CA VAL A 197 -12.74 14.29 -8.57
C VAL A 197 -14.20 14.22 -9.01
N SER A 198 -14.59 15.16 -9.87
CA SER A 198 -15.89 15.14 -10.54
C SER A 198 -16.10 13.82 -11.31
N GLY A 199 -17.30 13.25 -11.25
CA GLY A 199 -17.61 11.96 -11.89
C GLY A 199 -17.14 10.73 -11.11
N SER A 200 -16.59 10.93 -9.90
CA SER A 200 -16.36 9.89 -8.91
C SER A 200 -17.36 10.02 -7.75
N ALA A 201 -17.85 8.87 -7.25
CA ALA A 201 -18.69 8.79 -6.06
C ALA A 201 -17.88 8.78 -4.75
N VAL A 202 -16.55 8.67 -4.83
CA VAL A 202 -15.66 8.57 -3.65
C VAL A 202 -15.89 9.75 -2.70
N SER A 203 -16.04 9.42 -1.43
CA SER A 203 -16.11 10.39 -0.35
C SER A 203 -15.46 9.82 0.91
N PHE A 204 -14.94 10.71 1.76
CA PHE A 204 -14.22 10.37 2.99
C PHE A 204 -14.79 11.14 4.17
N VAL A 205 -14.62 10.57 5.37
CA VAL A 205 -14.92 11.25 6.63
C VAL A 205 -13.75 11.09 7.59
N GLY A 206 -13.16 12.22 7.99
CA GLY A 206 -12.09 12.23 9.00
C GLY A 206 -12.70 12.06 10.39
N MET A 207 -12.34 10.97 11.08
CA MET A 207 -12.92 10.60 12.38
C MET A 207 -12.13 11.11 13.59
N GLY A 208 -11.02 11.82 13.35
CA GLY A 208 -10.15 12.38 14.38
C GLY A 208 -8.93 11.49 14.62
N CYS A 209 -8.42 11.52 15.85
CA CYS A 209 -7.33 10.64 16.23
C CYS A 209 -7.83 9.25 16.65
N SER A 210 -7.08 8.20 16.31
CA SER A 210 -7.15 6.90 16.97
C SER A 210 -6.08 6.78 18.05
N SER A 211 -6.28 5.88 19.02
CA SER A 211 -5.23 5.43 19.94
C SER A 211 -4.52 4.16 19.45
N SER A 212 -4.93 3.62 18.30
CA SER A 212 -4.37 2.40 17.72
C SER A 212 -3.06 2.70 17.00
N THR A 213 -2.11 1.79 17.14
CA THR A 213 -0.89 1.72 16.32
C THR A 213 -0.90 0.49 15.41
N ASP A 214 -1.97 -0.30 15.47
CA ASP A 214 -2.12 -1.52 14.70
C ASP A 214 -2.48 -1.17 13.26
N ASN A 215 -2.06 -2.03 12.32
CA ASN A 215 -2.37 -1.92 10.90
C ASN A 215 -3.05 -3.20 10.37
N GLN A 216 -3.82 -3.86 11.24
CA GLN A 216 -4.47 -5.15 11.02
C GLN A 216 -5.94 -4.93 10.60
N ASN A 217 -6.65 -5.99 10.23
CA ASN A 217 -8.09 -5.93 9.91
C ASN A 217 -8.93 -5.68 11.17
N ASP A 218 -8.93 -4.46 11.69
CA ASP A 218 -9.56 -4.05 12.96
C ASP A 218 -10.76 -3.10 12.77
N GLY A 219 -11.03 -2.69 11.53
CA GLY A 219 -12.10 -1.77 11.15
C GLY A 219 -11.73 -0.29 11.28
N ILE A 220 -10.45 0.02 11.50
CA ILE A 220 -9.92 1.38 11.65
C ILE A 220 -8.98 1.64 10.48
N ASN A 221 -9.46 2.33 9.45
CA ASN A 221 -8.58 2.81 8.37
C ASN A 221 -7.62 3.88 8.92
N ASN A 222 -6.43 3.49 9.33
CA ASN A 222 -5.55 4.31 10.14
C ASN A 222 -4.40 4.90 9.30
N VAL A 223 -4.01 6.14 9.60
CA VAL A 223 -2.76 6.73 9.12
C VAL A 223 -1.73 6.66 10.23
N ILE A 224 -0.63 5.95 9.98
CA ILE A 224 0.38 5.56 10.96
C ILE A 224 1.75 6.07 10.50
N PHE A 225 2.56 6.55 11.45
CA PHE A 225 3.95 6.96 11.21
C PHE A 225 4.91 6.05 11.98
N GLU A 226 5.45 5.02 11.33
CA GLU A 226 6.34 4.06 11.99
C GLU A 226 7.75 4.64 12.12
N ALA A 227 8.18 4.92 13.36
CA ALA A 227 9.43 5.61 13.66
C ALA A 227 10.49 4.71 14.32
N SER A 228 10.17 3.44 14.61
CA SER A 228 11.02 2.58 15.44
C SER A 228 11.27 1.18 14.88
N ASN A 229 10.27 0.58 14.21
CA ASN A 229 10.33 -0.80 13.77
C ASN A 229 9.68 -0.95 12.40
N TRP A 230 10.47 -0.77 11.34
CA TRP A 230 10.03 -0.96 9.96
C TRP A 230 10.35 -2.39 9.50
N PRO A 231 9.37 -3.31 9.41
CA PRO A 231 9.61 -4.72 9.08
C PRO A 231 9.70 -4.97 7.56
N PHE A 232 9.67 -3.91 6.75
CA PHE A 232 9.71 -3.96 5.29
C PHE A 232 11.08 -3.52 4.78
N GLU A 233 11.30 -3.53 3.47
CA GLU A 233 12.60 -3.09 2.95
C GLU A 233 12.80 -1.58 3.16
N THR A 234 14.05 -1.17 3.35
CA THR A 234 14.41 0.18 3.78
C THR A 234 14.24 1.25 2.72
N SER A 235 14.05 0.87 1.45
CA SER A 235 13.77 1.82 0.35
C SER A 235 12.30 2.23 0.27
N VAL A 236 11.41 1.53 1.00
CA VAL A 236 9.98 1.78 0.95
C VAL A 236 9.65 3.03 1.73
N ILE A 237 9.03 3.99 1.04
CA ILE A 237 8.68 5.28 1.62
C ILE A 237 7.42 5.18 2.48
N ALA A 238 6.41 4.47 1.98
CA ALA A 238 5.18 4.18 2.69
C ALA A 238 4.53 2.91 2.11
N ILE A 239 3.59 2.33 2.86
CA ILE A 239 2.80 1.18 2.44
C ILE A 239 1.34 1.48 2.72
N THR A 240 0.49 1.12 1.77
CA THR A 240 -0.94 0.96 2.01
C THR A 240 -1.27 -0.52 2.07
N ARG A 241 -1.89 -0.93 3.17
CA ARG A 241 -2.29 -2.30 3.41
C ARG A 241 -3.79 -2.42 3.35
N ASN A 242 -4.31 -3.15 2.37
CA ASN A 242 -5.73 -3.43 2.22
C ASN A 242 -6.03 -4.86 2.68
N PHE A 243 -7.05 -5.01 3.53
CA PHE A 243 -7.73 -6.29 3.73
C PHE A 243 -8.99 -6.35 2.90
N PHE A 244 -9.29 -7.51 2.32
CA PHE A 244 -10.43 -7.66 1.43
C PHE A 244 -11.03 -9.07 1.47
N ILE A 245 -12.27 -9.20 1.01
CA ILE A 245 -12.92 -10.50 0.82
C ILE A 245 -12.26 -11.22 -0.36
N SER A 246 -11.81 -12.46 -0.16
CA SER A 246 -11.16 -13.29 -1.18
C SER A 246 -11.98 -14.52 -1.58
N GLY A 247 -11.47 -15.30 -2.53
CA GLY A 247 -12.10 -16.55 -3.00
C GLY A 247 -13.35 -16.35 -3.86
N ASP A 248 -14.30 -17.28 -3.77
CA ASP A 248 -15.52 -17.36 -4.60
C ASP A 248 -16.72 -16.56 -4.06
N SER A 249 -16.49 -15.69 -3.07
CA SER A 249 -17.57 -14.86 -2.52
C SER A 249 -18.16 -13.93 -3.60
N PRO A 250 -19.49 -13.71 -3.63
CA PRO A 250 -20.09 -12.69 -4.50
C PRO A 250 -19.56 -11.28 -4.22
N ASN A 251 -19.00 -11.05 -3.02
CA ASN A 251 -18.37 -9.80 -2.62
C ASN A 251 -16.84 -9.85 -2.69
N ALA A 252 -16.24 -10.83 -3.37
CA ALA A 252 -14.79 -10.88 -3.53
C ALA A 252 -14.26 -9.56 -4.11
N GLY A 253 -13.11 -9.12 -3.61
CA GLY A 253 -12.51 -7.82 -3.91
C GLY A 253 -13.08 -6.66 -3.09
N MET A 254 -14.13 -6.85 -2.29
CA MET A 254 -14.60 -5.81 -1.38
C MET A 254 -13.55 -5.57 -0.29
N ILE A 255 -13.03 -4.34 -0.23
CA ILE A 255 -12.11 -3.88 0.81
C ILE A 255 -12.89 -3.80 2.13
N LEU A 256 -12.28 -4.35 3.18
CA LEU A 256 -12.81 -4.42 4.54
C LEU A 256 -12.14 -3.38 5.44
N ASP A 257 -10.84 -3.16 5.21
CA ASP A 257 -9.98 -2.32 6.04
C ASP A 257 -8.78 -1.85 5.19
N SER A 258 -8.31 -0.62 5.41
CA SER A 258 -7.10 -0.10 4.79
C SER A 258 -6.31 0.84 5.69
N ASP A 259 -5.07 0.48 5.97
CA ASP A 259 -4.10 1.30 6.71
C ASP A 259 -3.02 1.88 5.80
N ILE A 260 -2.55 3.08 6.13
CA ILE A 260 -1.43 3.76 5.47
C ILE A 260 -0.31 3.95 6.49
N ILE A 261 0.86 3.40 6.20
CA ILE A 261 2.01 3.38 7.10
C ILE A 261 3.19 4.09 6.45
N PHE A 262 3.60 5.22 7.03
CA PHE A 262 4.81 5.94 6.63
C PHE A 262 6.06 5.35 7.27
N ASN A 263 7.14 5.23 6.49
CA ASN A 263 8.44 4.76 6.98
C ASN A 263 9.29 5.92 7.55
N GLY A 264 9.01 6.29 8.79
CA GLY A 264 9.80 7.26 9.55
C GLY A 264 11.16 6.72 10.05
N VAL A 265 11.43 5.42 9.91
CA VAL A 265 12.70 4.78 10.32
C VAL A 265 13.80 5.10 9.31
N ASN A 266 13.51 4.96 8.01
CA ASN A 266 14.52 5.09 6.96
C ASN A 266 14.41 6.40 6.16
N HIS A 267 13.29 7.11 6.27
CA HIS A 267 13.03 8.31 5.49
C HIS A 267 12.61 9.49 6.35
N SER A 268 12.89 10.69 5.84
CA SER A 268 12.49 11.95 6.46
C SER A 268 11.40 12.62 5.64
N PHE A 269 10.41 13.19 6.33
CA PHE A 269 9.23 13.79 5.72
C PHE A 269 9.10 15.27 6.07
N THR A 270 8.40 16.01 5.22
CA THR A 270 8.16 17.45 5.38
C THR A 270 6.77 17.83 4.87
N ALA A 271 6.18 18.86 5.47
CA ALA A 271 4.97 19.52 4.97
C ALA A 271 5.29 20.86 4.25
N SER A 272 6.57 21.26 4.20
CA SER A 272 7.01 22.57 3.73
C SER A 272 8.06 22.49 2.61
N ASN A 273 8.10 21.36 1.88
CA ASN A 273 8.97 21.14 0.71
C ASN A 273 10.46 21.39 1.01
N GLU A 274 10.95 20.84 2.12
CA GLU A 274 12.35 20.90 2.52
C GLU A 274 13.25 19.95 1.70
N ALA A 275 14.47 20.41 1.40
CA ALA A 275 15.44 19.62 0.64
C ALA A 275 15.84 18.32 1.35
N GLY A 276 15.91 17.23 0.58
CA GLY A 276 16.28 15.90 1.09
C GLY A 276 15.19 15.18 1.87
N LYS A 277 13.96 15.73 1.93
CA LYS A 277 12.80 15.11 2.58
C LYS A 277 11.70 14.82 1.58
N PHE A 278 10.90 13.78 1.85
CA PHE A 278 9.70 13.47 1.10
C PHE A 278 8.55 14.36 1.53
N ASP A 279 7.77 14.84 0.56
CA ASP A 279 6.60 15.64 0.84
C ASP A 279 5.43 14.76 1.33
N VAL A 280 4.87 15.09 2.50
CA VAL A 280 3.79 14.29 3.12
C VAL A 280 2.56 14.22 2.22
N GLN A 281 2.13 15.33 1.62
CA GLN A 281 0.95 15.32 0.75
C GLN A 281 1.21 14.51 -0.53
N ASN A 282 2.40 14.63 -1.14
CA ASN A 282 2.78 13.85 -2.31
C ASN A 282 2.68 12.34 -2.07
N ILE A 283 3.26 11.86 -0.96
CA ILE A 283 3.24 10.43 -0.61
C ILE A 283 1.83 10.01 -0.17
N MET A 284 1.17 10.78 0.68
CA MET A 284 -0.17 10.44 1.17
C MET A 284 -1.20 10.35 0.03
N THR A 285 -1.18 11.26 -0.95
CA THR A 285 -2.10 11.18 -2.09
C THR A 285 -1.88 9.91 -2.91
N HIS A 286 -0.63 9.45 -3.06
CA HIS A 286 -0.30 8.17 -3.70
C HIS A 286 -0.87 6.98 -2.90
N GLU A 287 -0.62 6.94 -1.60
CA GLU A 287 -1.11 5.87 -0.72
C GLU A 287 -2.65 5.81 -0.68
N ILE A 288 -3.34 6.96 -0.70
CA ILE A 288 -4.80 6.97 -0.77
C ILE A 288 -5.32 6.34 -2.07
N GLY A 289 -4.57 6.44 -3.18
CA GLY A 289 -4.93 5.72 -4.40
C GLY A 289 -4.93 4.20 -4.20
N HIS A 290 -3.96 3.67 -3.45
CA HIS A 290 -3.96 2.27 -3.05
C HIS A 290 -5.09 1.91 -2.09
N LEU A 291 -5.42 2.78 -1.15
CA LEU A 291 -6.58 2.61 -0.25
C LEU A 291 -7.87 2.50 -1.07
N LEU A 292 -7.95 3.19 -2.21
CA LEU A 292 -9.07 3.11 -3.14
C LEU A 292 -9.00 1.89 -4.08
N GLY A 293 -7.98 1.04 -3.97
CA GLY A 293 -7.80 -0.17 -4.78
C GLY A 293 -7.06 0.05 -6.11
N LEU A 294 -6.50 1.24 -6.35
CA LEU A 294 -5.61 1.49 -7.48
C LEU A 294 -4.24 0.80 -7.24
N GLY A 295 -3.59 0.39 -8.31
CA GLY A 295 -2.23 -0.14 -8.31
C GLY A 295 -1.25 0.89 -8.88
N HIS A 296 0.04 0.56 -8.87
CA HIS A 296 1.06 1.46 -9.42
C HIS A 296 0.99 1.60 -10.94
N GLU A 297 1.18 2.82 -11.43
CA GLU A 297 1.61 3.11 -12.79
C GLU A 297 3.13 2.90 -12.90
N VAL A 298 3.55 1.96 -13.73
CA VAL A 298 4.96 1.56 -13.87
C VAL A 298 5.54 1.93 -15.22
N SER A 299 4.72 2.51 -16.11
CA SER A 299 5.16 2.99 -17.41
C SER A 299 6.17 4.12 -17.26
N PRO A 300 7.31 4.07 -17.97
CA PRO A 300 8.24 5.19 -18.03
C PRO A 300 7.65 6.41 -18.76
N GLU A 301 6.51 6.26 -19.44
CA GLU A 301 5.84 7.34 -20.18
C GLU A 301 4.89 8.17 -19.31
N ASP A 302 4.40 7.62 -18.18
CA ASP A 302 3.43 8.28 -17.29
C ASP A 302 4.01 8.50 -15.89
N THR A 303 5.27 8.99 -15.84
CA THR A 303 5.97 9.25 -14.58
C THR A 303 5.35 10.38 -13.75
N ASP A 304 4.48 11.19 -14.34
CA ASP A 304 3.75 12.27 -13.67
C ASP A 304 2.45 11.80 -13.01
N ALA A 305 2.03 10.55 -13.23
CA ALA A 305 0.91 9.95 -12.52
C ALA A 305 1.12 10.00 -11.01
N THR A 306 0.06 10.32 -10.27
CA THR A 306 0.02 10.17 -8.82
C THR A 306 0.34 8.74 -8.46
N MET A 307 -0.23 7.76 -9.17
CA MET A 307 0.05 6.35 -8.94
C MET A 307 1.39 5.86 -9.49
N HIS A 308 2.27 6.72 -10.01
CA HIS A 308 3.58 6.28 -10.46
C HIS A 308 4.36 5.61 -9.30
N ALA A 309 4.95 4.43 -9.52
CA ALA A 309 5.57 3.63 -8.45
C ALA A 309 6.73 4.33 -7.71
N MET A 310 7.39 5.28 -8.37
CA MET A 310 8.59 5.93 -7.85
C MET A 310 8.28 7.32 -7.31
N ALA A 311 8.91 7.71 -6.21
CA ALA A 311 8.91 9.07 -5.69
C ALA A 311 10.33 9.46 -5.26
N VAL A 312 10.62 10.76 -5.26
CA VAL A 312 11.94 11.30 -4.88
C VAL A 312 11.78 12.41 -3.85
N PRO A 313 12.79 12.66 -3.00
CA PRO A 313 12.76 13.83 -2.11
C PRO A 313 12.55 15.13 -2.90
N LEU A 314 11.84 16.11 -2.32
CA LEU A 314 11.35 17.35 -2.96
C LEU A 314 10.28 17.19 -4.06
N GLU A 315 9.86 15.96 -4.39
CA GLU A 315 8.74 15.78 -5.30
C GLU A 315 7.43 16.26 -4.68
N THR A 316 6.68 17.06 -5.43
CA THR A 316 5.36 17.57 -5.02
C THR A 316 4.29 17.38 -6.10
N LYS A 317 4.64 16.79 -7.25
CA LYS A 317 3.72 16.67 -8.40
C LYS A 317 2.53 15.75 -8.13
N LYS A 318 2.67 14.78 -7.21
CA LYS A 318 1.60 13.87 -6.81
C LYS A 318 0.66 14.45 -5.76
N ARG A 319 0.84 15.73 -5.37
CA ARG A 319 -0.19 16.46 -4.63
C ARG A 319 -1.46 16.64 -5.46
N ASP A 320 -1.33 16.60 -6.79
CA ASP A 320 -2.41 16.65 -7.77
C ASP A 320 -2.57 15.29 -8.46
N LEU A 321 -3.71 15.09 -9.14
CA LEU A 321 -4.02 13.88 -9.90
C LEU A 321 -3.74 14.06 -11.39
N ALA A 322 -3.03 13.10 -12.00
CA ALA A 322 -2.89 13.08 -13.45
C ALA A 322 -4.17 12.54 -14.12
N THR A 323 -4.22 12.65 -15.44
CA THR A 323 -5.40 12.21 -16.22
C THR A 323 -5.68 10.72 -16.06
N ASN A 324 -4.63 9.90 -16.01
CA ASN A 324 -4.76 8.45 -15.82
C ASN A 324 -5.36 8.13 -14.44
N ASP A 325 -4.91 8.80 -13.38
CA ASP A 325 -5.44 8.64 -12.02
C ASP A 325 -6.94 9.01 -11.95
N ILE A 326 -7.31 10.15 -12.55
CA ILE A 326 -8.70 10.62 -12.63
C ILE A 326 -9.58 9.62 -13.40
N ASN A 327 -9.09 9.08 -14.51
CA ASN A 327 -9.83 8.08 -15.29
C ASN A 327 -9.96 6.77 -14.53
N GLY A 328 -8.89 6.33 -13.86
CA GLY A 328 -8.88 5.14 -13.02
C GLY A 328 -9.92 5.21 -11.90
N ILE A 329 -9.98 6.32 -11.18
CA ILE A 329 -10.94 6.45 -10.07
C ILE A 329 -12.38 6.60 -10.55
N ARG A 330 -12.63 7.31 -11.66
CA ARG A 330 -13.96 7.38 -12.29
C ARG A 330 -14.45 6.01 -12.76
N ALA A 331 -13.55 5.19 -13.30
CA ALA A 331 -13.88 3.83 -13.70
C ALA A 331 -14.14 2.91 -12.49
N ALA A 332 -13.42 3.11 -11.39
CA ALA A 332 -13.58 2.33 -10.17
C ALA A 332 -14.85 2.68 -9.39
N TYR A 333 -15.20 3.97 -9.32
CA TYR A 333 -16.30 4.51 -8.52
C TYR A 333 -17.13 5.54 -9.31
N PRO A 334 -17.79 5.14 -10.40
CA PRO A 334 -18.54 6.08 -11.23
C PRO A 334 -19.69 6.71 -10.43
N GLY A 335 -19.89 8.01 -10.57
CA GLY A 335 -21.02 8.71 -9.98
C GLY A 335 -20.71 10.12 -9.53
N VAL A 336 -21.50 10.62 -8.60
CA VAL A 336 -21.27 11.90 -7.93
C VAL A 336 -21.27 11.66 -6.43
N SER A 337 -20.26 12.19 -5.73
CA SER A 337 -20.26 12.17 -4.27
C SER A 337 -21.54 12.86 -3.75
N SER A 338 -22.31 12.16 -2.92
CA SER A 338 -23.54 12.67 -2.31
C SER A 338 -23.29 13.62 -1.14
N LEU A 339 -22.04 13.70 -0.66
CA LEU A 339 -21.59 14.60 0.39
C LEU A 339 -20.54 15.55 -0.19
N GLY A 340 -20.83 16.85 -0.16
CA GLY A 340 -19.80 17.86 -0.36
C GLY A 340 -18.74 17.73 0.73
N ALA A 341 -17.48 18.04 0.39
CA ALA A 341 -16.32 18.05 1.28
C ALA A 341 -16.63 18.68 2.66
N SER A 342 -16.97 17.85 3.65
CA SER A 342 -17.34 18.29 5.00
C SER A 342 -16.34 17.67 5.97
N PHE A 343 -15.27 18.41 6.24
CA PHE A 343 -14.11 17.88 6.97
C PHE A 343 -13.86 18.74 8.22
N ASN A 344 -14.19 18.18 9.38
CA ASN A 344 -13.66 18.64 10.66
C ASN A 344 -12.84 17.50 11.27
N LEU A 345 -11.67 17.21 10.69
CA LEU A 345 -10.71 16.35 11.37
C LEU A 345 -10.12 17.15 12.54
N SER A 346 -10.72 17.01 13.72
CA SER A 346 -10.10 17.47 14.97
C SER A 346 -9.21 16.35 15.48
N CYS A 347 -7.92 16.41 15.17
CA CYS A 347 -6.92 15.54 15.76
C CYS A 347 -5.79 16.41 16.32
N ASP A 348 -5.75 16.55 17.65
CA ASP A 348 -4.72 17.31 18.34
C ASP A 348 -3.51 16.43 18.62
N ILE A 349 -2.55 16.45 17.69
CA ILE A 349 -1.22 15.82 17.82
C ILE A 349 -0.13 16.88 18.10
N SER A 350 -0.52 18.07 18.54
CA SER A 350 0.40 19.19 18.74
C SER A 350 1.28 19.06 19.99
N SER A 351 0.92 18.20 20.94
CA SER A 351 1.64 18.09 22.21
C SER A 351 2.76 17.05 22.17
N THR A 352 4.01 17.50 22.37
CA THR A 352 5.02 16.67 23.04
C THR A 352 4.66 16.68 24.52
N ALA A 353 3.82 15.74 24.97
CA ALA A 353 3.56 15.58 26.39
C ALA A 353 4.85 15.11 27.08
N SER A 354 5.67 16.08 27.50
CA SER A 354 6.63 15.89 28.58
C SER A 354 5.83 15.47 29.81
N CYS A 355 5.91 14.19 30.17
CA CYS A 355 5.51 13.72 31.49
C CYS A 355 6.48 14.32 32.52
N ALA A 356 6.35 15.62 32.80
CA ALA A 356 6.91 16.21 34.01
C ALA A 356 6.01 15.77 35.17
N ALA A 357 6.40 14.66 35.79
CA ALA A 357 5.81 14.18 37.03
C ALA A 357 5.93 15.27 38.11
N THR A 358 4.80 15.92 38.42
CA THR A 358 4.61 16.52 39.74
C THR A 358 3.31 15.99 40.31
N HIS A 359 3.47 15.02 41.22
CA HIS A 359 2.46 14.52 42.13
C HIS A 359 1.54 15.62 42.66
N ARG A 360 0.23 15.52 42.41
CA ARG A 360 -0.84 15.67 43.42
C ARG A 360 -2.11 14.90 43.00
N PRO A 361 -2.81 14.23 43.94
CA PRO A 361 -3.90 13.32 43.60
C PRO A 361 -5.21 14.08 43.36
N CYS A 362 -5.87 13.83 42.24
CA CYS A 362 -7.24 14.31 42.02
C CYS A 362 -8.24 13.24 42.48
N GLY A 363 -9.14 13.66 43.37
CA GLY A 363 -10.16 12.83 43.99
C GLY A 363 -11.16 12.23 43.01
N SER A 364 -11.74 11.13 43.46
CA SER A 364 -12.78 10.34 42.80
C SER A 364 -13.99 11.17 42.35
N ALA A 365 -14.29 11.15 41.05
CA ALA A 365 -15.63 11.42 40.54
C ALA A 365 -16.06 10.26 39.64
N ARG A 366 -17.04 9.50 40.12
CA ARG A 366 -17.77 8.49 39.34
C ARG A 366 -18.55 9.19 38.24
N SER A 367 -18.45 8.71 37.00
CA SER A 367 -19.51 8.91 36.01
C SER A 367 -19.56 7.74 35.03
N LEU A 368 -20.80 7.38 34.72
CA LEU A 368 -21.28 6.13 34.15
C LEU A 368 -20.97 6.02 32.65
N ILE A 369 -20.51 4.85 32.22
CA ILE A 369 -20.43 4.43 30.82
C ILE A 369 -21.73 3.66 30.50
N PRO A 370 -22.50 4.00 29.46
CA PRO A 370 -23.53 3.11 28.94
C PRO A 370 -22.88 2.08 28.02
N VAL A 371 -22.91 0.82 28.43
CA VAL A 371 -22.54 -0.34 27.60
C VAL A 371 -23.65 -0.58 26.58
N ILE A 372 -23.36 -0.41 25.30
CA ILE A 372 -24.21 -0.91 24.20
C ILE A 372 -23.71 -2.31 23.83
N LEU A 373 -24.50 -3.31 24.20
CA LEU A 373 -24.30 -4.72 23.83
C LEU A 373 -24.81 -4.95 22.40
N PHE A 374 -23.92 -5.32 21.48
CA PHE A 374 -24.30 -5.95 20.21
C PHE A 374 -24.49 -7.46 20.43
N LEU A 375 -25.69 -7.95 20.14
CA LEU A 375 -26.08 -9.36 20.20
C LEU A 375 -25.48 -10.12 19.00
N ALA A 376 -24.54 -11.03 19.28
CA ALA A 376 -24.14 -12.08 18.36
C ALA A 376 -25.14 -13.26 18.45
N GLY A 377 -25.86 -13.52 17.36
CA GLY A 377 -26.75 -14.68 17.23
C GLY A 377 -25.97 -15.95 16.94
N LEU A 378 -25.91 -16.85 17.92
CA LEU A 378 -25.46 -18.24 17.80
C LEU A 378 -26.50 -19.07 17.03
N ILE A 379 -26.13 -19.64 15.88
CA ILE A 379 -26.86 -20.76 15.28
C ILE A 379 -26.28 -22.05 15.87
N GLY A 380 -27.14 -22.76 16.59
CA GLY A 380 -26.81 -23.94 17.36
C GLY A 380 -26.54 -25.19 16.53
N LEU A 381 -25.54 -25.94 16.97
CA LEU A 381 -25.29 -27.34 16.65
C LEU A 381 -26.42 -28.22 17.21
N GLY A 382 -27.21 -28.82 16.33
CA GLY A 382 -28.15 -29.90 16.64
C GLY A 382 -27.50 -31.28 16.42
N ARG A 383 -27.43 -32.08 17.48
CA ARG A 383 -26.84 -33.42 17.53
C ARG A 383 -27.57 -34.46 16.65
N VAL A 384 -26.74 -35.39 16.17
CA VAL A 384 -26.96 -36.69 15.55
C VAL A 384 -28.07 -37.54 16.20
N SER A 385 -28.85 -38.25 15.37
CA SER A 385 -29.26 -39.64 15.64
C SER A 385 -29.53 -40.41 14.33
N PRO A 386 -29.07 -41.68 14.20
CA PRO A 386 -29.12 -42.45 12.96
C PRO A 386 -30.43 -43.25 12.85
N TYR A 387 -30.91 -43.55 11.63
CA TYR A 387 -31.49 -44.85 11.25
C TYR A 387 -32.07 -44.83 9.82
N LEU A 388 -31.95 -45.99 9.15
CA LEU A 388 -32.70 -46.50 7.97
C LEU A 388 -32.07 -46.38 6.56
N ARG A 389 -31.27 -47.42 6.27
CA ARG A 389 -31.45 -48.45 5.22
C ARG A 389 -31.83 -48.05 3.78
N ARG A 390 -30.93 -48.48 2.87
CA ARG A 390 -31.12 -48.95 1.48
C ARG A 390 -32.54 -49.33 1.04
N ALA A 391 -32.90 -48.83 -0.14
CA ALA A 391 -33.48 -49.49 -1.33
C ALA A 391 -33.53 -48.38 -2.40
N THR A 392 -33.07 -48.48 -3.65
CA THR A 392 -32.79 -49.54 -4.62
C THR A 392 -31.68 -49.07 -5.54
#